data_AF-A0A1J7GW32-F1
#
_entry.id   AF-A0A1J7GW32-F1
#
_cell.length_a   1.000
_cell.length_b   1.000
_cell.length_c   1.000
_cell.angle_alpha   90.00
_cell.angle_beta   90.00
_cell.angle_gamma   90.00
#
_symmetry.space_group_name_H-M   'P 1'
#
loop_
_entity.id
_entity.type
_entity.pdbx_description
1 polymer ?
#
loop_
_entity_poly.entity_id
_entity_poly.type
_entity_poly.pdbx_seq_one_letter_code
_entity_poly.pdbx_strand_id
1 'polypeptide(L)'
;MEQIVESPKGSDSPGNDGSNNPSKHIIDTAAPIESVKDAVSKFGGKLGWRGLQTQSLERSKLEGQDFGKPDNTEELESIKKLIEELKVKLEKVEREEGEAKQEVEIASLKIEEMEQDIVNEASIEANIQVETEKARHAAAVSDLEIIRRELDSLNKEYASMVSERDIAVKKSEEAVAESEEVEKELEDLAAELIATKESLESTRAAQLDAEEQRLRVVDEETRNLKVEFEQAEEEFQRLNQQVSSAMVLKSKLDASSSLLLDLKAELAAYMESKIKEEGIEEERKKELEELKLNIEKANAEVNSLREASESLKSKLELEKSLLIDLKQSEETASAAVLTLREELEKTRSAIACLKMKEEEARDMMIELPKKLQQAAQDADEAKSLAQAAQQELVEAQEEAEQAKARASTLETRLVATQMEIEASNVSKRLAKESISALEKSESSRSNNDMDYSNVVTITLDEYHELSKRSYKAEEQAKARVAAANSQIEMAKESELRSLERLEELNEELAVRRESLNIAAEKARQGKLAVEDELRTWKTEQEQQRNDMTTIAAATSTDPVHDLLSSKDKTPPNDGETGSAPDTKSNKKKKKSLFPSKVVMFFTKRKTHPTK
;
A
#
# COMPACT_ATOMS: atom_id res chain seq x y z
N MET A 1 -28.10 -25.83 5.72
CA MET A 1 -28.14 -26.50 4.40
C MET A 1 -26.75 -27.07 4.16
N GLU A 2 -26.66 -28.39 4.22
CA GLU A 2 -25.47 -29.20 4.01
C GLU A 2 -25.06 -29.21 2.52
N GLN A 3 -23.76 -29.36 2.25
CA GLN A 3 -23.28 -30.57 1.55
C GLN A 3 -21.80 -30.85 1.82
N ILE A 4 -21.61 -32.04 2.40
CA ILE A 4 -20.38 -32.82 2.63
C ILE A 4 -20.26 -33.83 1.46
N VAL A 5 -19.15 -34.58 1.41
CA VAL A 5 -18.97 -35.96 0.85
C VAL A 5 -18.18 -35.96 -0.47
N GLU A 6 -17.09 -36.72 -0.72
CA GLU A 6 -16.43 -37.85 -0.05
C GLU A 6 -15.01 -38.08 -0.61
N SER A 7 -14.13 -38.69 0.20
CA SER A 7 -12.96 -39.45 -0.26
C SER A 7 -13.36 -40.86 -0.74
N PRO A 8 -12.44 -41.63 -1.34
CA PRO A 8 -12.24 -42.98 -0.80
C PRO A 8 -10.78 -43.47 -0.67
N LYS A 9 -10.64 -44.43 0.26
CA LYS A 9 -9.50 -45.25 0.67
C LYS A 9 -9.09 -46.34 -0.34
N GLY A 10 -7.88 -46.89 -0.12
CA GLY A 10 -7.51 -48.30 -0.38
C GLY A 10 -6.26 -48.41 -1.26
N SER A 11 -5.06 -48.56 -0.69
CA SER A 11 -4.38 -49.80 -0.25
C SER A 11 -3.79 -50.65 -1.39
N ASP A 12 -2.58 -51.10 -1.09
CA ASP A 12 -1.89 -52.31 -1.58
C ASP A 12 -0.92 -52.22 -2.77
N SER A 13 0.29 -52.68 -2.44
CA SER A 13 1.48 -53.04 -3.20
C SER A 13 1.24 -53.54 -4.62
N PRO A 14 2.18 -53.32 -5.57
CA PRO A 14 2.28 -54.17 -6.74
C PRO A 14 3.42 -55.16 -6.59
N GLY A 15 3.04 -56.43 -6.44
CA GLY A 15 3.82 -57.56 -6.90
C GLY A 15 3.36 -57.98 -8.30
N ASN A 16 4.34 -58.02 -9.21
CA ASN A 16 4.55 -59.04 -10.26
C ASN A 16 3.71 -59.11 -11.56
N ASP A 17 4.48 -59.31 -12.64
CA ASP A 17 4.28 -60.12 -13.87
C ASP A 17 3.68 -59.59 -15.19
N GLY A 18 4.54 -59.67 -16.24
CA GLY A 18 4.28 -60.13 -17.62
C GLY A 18 3.64 -59.16 -18.63
N SER A 19 3.95 -59.11 -19.92
CA SER A 19 4.92 -59.76 -20.82
C SER A 19 4.66 -59.21 -22.24
N ASN A 20 5.68 -58.97 -23.09
CA ASN A 20 5.79 -59.55 -24.44
C ASN A 20 6.91 -58.94 -25.32
N ASN A 21 7.99 -59.73 -25.42
CA ASN A 21 8.70 -60.20 -26.64
C ASN A 21 9.26 -59.18 -27.66
N PRO A 22 10.51 -59.43 -28.13
CA PRO A 22 10.64 -60.38 -29.24
C PRO A 22 11.67 -61.49 -29.05
N SER A 23 11.44 -62.50 -29.86
CA SER A 23 12.03 -63.83 -29.99
C SER A 23 13.50 -63.90 -30.43
N LYS A 24 14.16 -64.95 -29.91
CA LYS A 24 15.34 -65.71 -30.43
C LYS A 24 16.66 -64.93 -30.43
N HIS A 25 17.63 -65.26 -29.57
CA HIS A 25 18.29 -66.58 -29.53
C HIS A 25 18.65 -67.08 -28.13
N ILE A 26 18.57 -68.40 -28.01
CA ILE A 26 18.91 -69.27 -26.87
C ILE A 26 20.42 -69.50 -26.83
N ILE A 27 21.01 -69.53 -25.61
CA ILE A 27 21.98 -70.49 -25.02
C ILE A 27 22.52 -69.80 -23.75
N ASP A 28 21.92 -70.11 -22.59
CA ASP A 28 22.35 -71.10 -21.58
C ASP A 28 23.45 -70.61 -20.63
N THR A 29 23.01 -70.36 -19.41
CA THR A 29 23.75 -69.97 -18.22
C THR A 29 24.05 -71.22 -17.38
N ALA A 30 25.24 -71.77 -17.52
CA ALA A 30 25.83 -72.65 -16.50
C ALA A 30 26.81 -71.84 -15.64
N ALA A 31 26.89 -72.23 -14.36
CA ALA A 31 27.47 -71.52 -13.22
C ALA A 31 28.91 -70.99 -13.37
N PRO A 32 29.34 -70.04 -12.50
CA PRO A 32 30.64 -69.38 -12.57
C PRO A 32 31.78 -70.39 -12.43
N ILE A 33 32.78 -70.26 -13.28
CA ILE A 33 34.05 -70.98 -13.15
C ILE A 33 34.74 -70.56 -11.84
N GLU A 34 34.53 -71.37 -10.80
CA GLU A 34 35.43 -71.44 -9.65
C GLU A 34 36.77 -72.01 -10.14
N SER A 35 37.83 -71.24 -9.91
CA SER A 35 39.24 -71.60 -10.14
C SER A 35 39.84 -71.26 -11.51
N VAL A 36 40.88 -70.42 -11.46
CA VAL A 36 41.81 -70.02 -12.54
C VAL A 36 42.54 -71.22 -13.19
N LYS A 37 42.37 -72.44 -12.67
CA LYS A 37 42.99 -73.66 -13.21
C LYS A 37 42.39 -74.17 -14.52
N ASP A 38 41.16 -73.80 -14.87
CA ASP A 38 40.48 -74.39 -16.05
C ASP A 38 40.57 -73.54 -17.34
N ALA A 39 41.05 -72.29 -17.25
CA ALA A 39 41.28 -71.43 -18.42
C ALA A 39 42.57 -71.76 -19.20
N VAL A 40 43.45 -72.60 -18.65
CA VAL A 40 44.67 -73.07 -19.34
C VAL A 40 44.40 -74.27 -20.27
N SER A 41 43.19 -74.85 -20.23
CA SER A 41 42.88 -76.09 -20.97
C SER A 41 42.36 -75.88 -22.42
N LYS A 42 42.14 -74.63 -22.88
CA LYS A 42 41.59 -74.37 -24.24
C LYS A 42 42.57 -73.81 -25.27
N PHE A 43 43.82 -73.51 -24.90
CA PHE A 43 44.91 -73.20 -25.84
C PHE A 43 46.19 -74.02 -25.63
N GLY A 44 46.18 -75.00 -24.71
CA GLY A 44 47.27 -75.94 -24.50
C GLY A 44 47.16 -77.16 -25.41
N GLY A 45 47.47 -76.99 -26.69
CA GLY A 45 47.69 -78.12 -27.59
C GLY A 45 48.79 -79.02 -27.03
N LYS A 46 48.45 -80.22 -26.58
CA LYS A 46 49.39 -81.33 -26.38
C LYS A 46 49.97 -81.71 -27.74
N LEU A 47 51.00 -81.01 -28.19
CA LEU A 47 51.91 -81.52 -29.22
C LEU A 47 52.97 -82.35 -28.50
N GLY A 48 52.80 -83.67 -28.58
CA GLY A 48 53.80 -84.62 -28.11
C GLY A 48 55.06 -84.52 -28.96
N TRP A 49 56.11 -83.89 -28.43
CA TRP A 49 57.47 -84.05 -28.96
C TRP A 49 58.06 -85.36 -28.40
N ARG A 50 57.45 -86.48 -28.81
CA ARG A 50 57.98 -87.83 -28.63
C ARG A 50 57.82 -88.53 -29.97
N GLY A 51 58.77 -88.31 -30.87
CA GLY A 51 58.75 -88.88 -32.21
C GLY A 51 59.62 -88.13 -33.21
N LEU A 52 60.93 -88.22 -33.05
CA LEU A 52 61.93 -88.20 -34.14
C LEU A 52 63.28 -88.65 -33.57
N GLN A 53 63.27 -89.85 -33.01
CA GLN A 53 64.47 -90.65 -32.79
C GLN A 53 64.25 -91.96 -33.54
N THR A 54 64.66 -91.98 -34.81
CA THR A 54 65.23 -93.10 -35.56
C THR A 54 65.28 -92.76 -37.06
N GLN A 55 66.36 -93.20 -37.73
CA GLN A 55 66.58 -93.22 -39.19
C GLN A 55 67.04 -91.87 -39.78
N SER A 56 68.33 -91.62 -40.06
CA SER A 56 69.17 -92.35 -41.00
C SER A 56 70.65 -92.25 -40.60
N LEU A 57 71.24 -93.38 -40.26
CA LEU A 57 72.69 -93.60 -40.27
C LEU A 57 72.94 -94.64 -41.37
N GLU A 58 72.96 -94.21 -42.63
CA GLU A 58 73.49 -95.02 -43.72
C GLU A 58 75.02 -95.10 -43.57
N ARG A 59 75.47 -96.13 -42.84
CA ARG A 59 76.82 -96.69 -43.02
C ARG A 59 76.73 -97.82 -44.04
N SER A 60 77.25 -97.60 -45.24
CA SER A 60 77.74 -98.68 -46.10
C SER A 60 78.66 -98.15 -47.21
N LYS A 61 79.98 -98.24 -46.99
CA LYS A 61 81.00 -98.79 -47.91
C LYS A 61 82.39 -98.59 -47.33
N LEU A 62 82.86 -99.62 -46.61
CA LEU A 62 84.27 -99.95 -46.51
C LEU A 62 84.55 -100.92 -47.66
N GLU A 63 85.36 -100.47 -48.63
CA GLU A 63 85.96 -101.32 -49.65
C GLU A 63 87.33 -101.74 -49.10
N GLY A 64 87.52 -103.04 -48.90
CA GLY A 64 88.81 -103.58 -48.49
C GLY A 64 89.77 -103.65 -49.67
N GLN A 65 90.99 -103.14 -49.50
CA GLN A 65 92.16 -103.62 -50.24
C GLN A 65 93.37 -103.74 -49.31
N ASP A 66 93.84 -104.98 -49.22
CA ASP A 66 95.08 -105.55 -48.69
C ASP A 66 95.48 -105.48 -47.21
N PHE A 67 95.66 -106.68 -46.65
CA PHE A 67 96.30 -106.97 -45.37
C PHE A 67 97.82 -106.91 -45.50
N GLY A 68 98.45 -106.06 -44.69
CA GLY A 68 99.86 -106.13 -44.31
C GLY A 68 100.08 -105.43 -42.96
N LYS A 69 100.31 -106.22 -41.90
CA LYS A 69 100.55 -105.80 -40.48
C LYS A 69 101.69 -104.77 -40.32
N PRO A 70 101.92 -104.19 -39.11
CA PRO A 70 101.03 -103.54 -38.13
C PRO A 70 101.56 -102.13 -37.69
N ASP A 71 100.73 -101.25 -37.11
CA ASP A 71 101.12 -100.29 -36.03
C ASP A 71 99.91 -99.54 -35.45
N ASN A 72 99.62 -99.74 -34.16
CA ASN A 72 98.32 -99.47 -33.52
C ASN A 72 98.37 -98.39 -32.41
N THR A 73 99.19 -97.35 -32.54
CA THR A 73 99.40 -96.36 -31.45
C THR A 73 98.84 -94.97 -31.73
N GLU A 74 98.91 -94.46 -32.96
CA GLU A 74 98.59 -93.05 -33.27
C GLU A 74 97.08 -92.75 -33.33
N GLU A 75 96.26 -93.68 -33.84
CA GLU A 75 94.79 -93.51 -33.86
C GLU A 75 94.17 -93.53 -32.46
N LEU A 76 94.78 -94.30 -31.55
CA LEU A 76 94.36 -94.38 -30.16
C LEU A 76 94.62 -93.05 -29.43
N GLU A 77 95.71 -92.37 -29.78
CA GLU A 77 96.07 -91.05 -29.25
C GLU A 77 95.10 -89.95 -29.75
N SER A 78 94.70 -90.01 -31.02
CA SER A 78 93.72 -89.08 -31.62
C SER A 78 92.33 -89.21 -30.99
N ILE A 79 91.86 -90.44 -30.81
CA ILE A 79 90.57 -90.73 -30.16
C ILE A 79 90.59 -90.27 -28.69
N LYS A 80 91.69 -90.47 -27.97
CA LYS A 80 91.84 -89.96 -26.59
C LYS A 80 91.73 -88.44 -26.51
N LYS A 81 92.40 -87.70 -27.41
CA LYS A 81 92.31 -86.23 -27.45
C LYS A 81 90.87 -85.74 -27.69
N LEU A 82 90.14 -86.40 -28.59
CA LEU A 82 88.74 -86.06 -28.85
C LEU A 82 87.84 -86.33 -27.63
N ILE A 83 88.06 -87.43 -26.91
CA ILE A 83 87.35 -87.74 -25.67
C ILE A 83 87.62 -86.67 -24.60
N GLU A 84 88.87 -86.24 -24.45
CA GLU A 84 89.25 -85.19 -23.49
C GLU A 84 88.59 -83.84 -23.86
N GLU A 85 88.57 -83.47 -25.15
CA GLU A 85 87.92 -82.25 -25.63
C GLU A 85 86.39 -82.28 -25.42
N LEU A 86 85.75 -83.42 -25.70
CA LEU A 86 84.32 -83.61 -25.45
C LEU A 86 83.99 -83.56 -23.96
N LYS A 87 84.86 -84.07 -23.10
CA LYS A 87 84.71 -84.01 -21.64
C LYS A 87 84.77 -82.58 -21.11
N VAL A 88 85.72 -81.77 -21.58
CA VAL A 88 85.80 -80.34 -21.22
C VAL A 88 84.58 -79.56 -21.72
N LYS A 89 84.07 -79.87 -22.92
CA LYS A 89 82.82 -79.27 -23.43
C LYS A 89 81.61 -79.69 -22.61
N LEU A 90 81.52 -80.95 -22.20
CA LEU A 90 80.45 -81.43 -21.32
C LEU A 90 80.48 -80.71 -19.97
N GLU A 91 81.65 -80.63 -19.32
CA GLU A 91 81.82 -79.92 -18.05
C GLU A 91 81.50 -78.42 -18.17
N LYS A 92 81.79 -77.81 -19.32
CA LYS A 92 81.41 -76.43 -19.62
C LYS A 92 79.89 -76.28 -19.76
N VAL A 93 79.23 -77.17 -20.50
CA VAL A 93 77.77 -77.17 -20.67
C VAL A 93 77.07 -77.43 -19.34
N GLU A 94 77.59 -78.32 -18.49
CA GLU A 94 77.05 -78.58 -17.15
C GLU A 94 77.16 -77.35 -16.23
N ARG A 95 78.24 -76.56 -16.33
CA ARG A 95 78.36 -75.28 -15.61
C ARG A 95 77.40 -74.22 -16.15
N GLU A 96 77.31 -74.07 -17.46
CA GLU A 96 76.37 -73.14 -18.10
C GLU A 96 74.91 -73.51 -17.80
N GLU A 97 74.58 -74.80 -17.73
CA GLU A 97 73.26 -75.28 -17.28
C GLU A 97 73.00 -74.96 -15.80
N GLY A 98 74.02 -75.10 -14.95
CA GLY A 98 73.95 -74.71 -13.54
C GLY A 98 73.72 -73.21 -13.34
N GLU A 99 74.43 -72.37 -14.08
CA GLU A 99 74.27 -70.90 -14.11
C GLU A 99 72.89 -70.53 -14.64
N ALA A 100 72.44 -71.13 -15.75
CA ALA A 100 71.11 -70.90 -16.30
C ALA A 100 69.98 -71.31 -15.33
N LYS A 101 70.15 -72.40 -14.57
CA LYS A 101 69.18 -72.79 -13.53
C LYS A 101 69.09 -71.77 -12.41
N GLN A 102 70.23 -71.24 -11.95
CA GLN A 102 70.25 -70.19 -10.93
C GLN A 102 69.61 -68.90 -11.45
N GLU A 103 69.89 -68.51 -12.70
CA GLU A 103 69.25 -67.35 -13.32
C GLU A 103 67.74 -67.53 -13.47
N VAL A 104 67.28 -68.73 -13.83
CA VAL A 104 65.85 -69.06 -13.89
C VAL A 104 65.21 -69.01 -12.51
N GLU A 105 65.89 -69.49 -11.46
CA GLU A 105 65.38 -69.42 -10.08
C GLU A 105 65.28 -67.96 -9.59
N ILE A 106 66.30 -67.14 -9.86
CA ILE A 106 66.27 -65.69 -9.55
C ILE A 106 65.16 -64.98 -10.33
N ALA A 107 65.00 -65.29 -11.62
CA ALA A 107 63.92 -64.74 -12.43
C ALA A 107 62.54 -65.17 -11.90
N SER A 108 62.40 -66.43 -11.48
CA SER A 108 61.15 -66.95 -10.89
C SER A 108 60.80 -66.23 -9.59
N LEU A 109 61.76 -66.04 -8.68
CA LEU A 109 61.54 -65.31 -7.43
C LEU A 109 61.19 -63.84 -7.70
N LYS A 110 61.78 -63.21 -8.72
CA LYS A 110 61.46 -61.83 -9.07
C LYS A 110 60.07 -61.68 -9.66
N ILE A 111 59.63 -62.66 -10.47
CA ILE A 111 58.25 -62.71 -10.98
C ILE A 111 57.27 -62.85 -9.81
N GLU A 112 57.54 -63.75 -8.86
CA GLU A 112 56.67 -63.97 -7.69
C GLU A 112 56.57 -62.71 -6.80
N GLU A 113 57.68 -61.98 -6.59
CA GLU A 113 57.68 -60.68 -5.90
C GLU A 113 56.82 -59.65 -6.64
N MET A 114 56.98 -59.54 -7.96
CA MET A 114 56.19 -58.61 -8.77
C MET A 114 54.69 -58.97 -8.79
N GLU A 115 54.36 -60.25 -8.83
CA GLU A 115 52.97 -60.72 -8.75
C GLU A 115 52.35 -60.34 -7.41
N GLN A 116 53.08 -60.52 -6.31
CA GLN A 116 52.61 -60.14 -4.97
C GLN A 116 52.44 -58.62 -4.84
N ASP A 117 53.36 -57.82 -5.39
CA ASP A 117 53.26 -56.36 -5.42
C ASP A 117 52.07 -55.87 -6.24
N ILE A 118 51.80 -56.48 -7.40
CA ILE A 118 50.63 -56.14 -8.23
C ILE A 118 49.33 -56.45 -7.50
N VAL A 119 49.24 -57.61 -6.83
CA VAL A 119 48.05 -58.00 -6.06
C VAL A 119 47.83 -57.04 -4.88
N ASN A 120 48.90 -56.67 -4.17
CA ASN A 120 48.82 -55.76 -3.04
C ASN A 120 48.45 -54.34 -3.48
N GLU A 121 49.08 -53.81 -4.54
CA GLU A 121 48.81 -52.46 -5.07
C GLU A 121 47.37 -52.34 -5.59
N ALA A 122 46.89 -53.34 -6.36
CA ALA A 122 45.50 -53.37 -6.83
C ALA A 122 44.50 -53.47 -5.66
N SER A 123 44.84 -54.20 -4.59
CA SER A 123 44.02 -54.28 -3.38
C SER A 123 44.00 -52.95 -2.60
N ILE A 124 45.11 -52.22 -2.58
CA ILE A 124 45.21 -50.91 -1.93
C ILE A 124 44.42 -49.87 -2.72
N GLU A 125 44.55 -49.83 -4.05
CA GLU A 125 43.83 -48.91 -4.91
C GLU A 125 42.31 -49.13 -4.83
N ALA A 126 41.86 -50.39 -4.88
CA ALA A 126 40.46 -50.73 -4.69
C ALA A 126 39.92 -50.33 -3.31
N ASN A 127 40.73 -50.53 -2.25
CA ASN A 127 40.34 -50.16 -0.89
C ASN A 127 40.27 -48.63 -0.72
N ILE A 128 41.22 -47.88 -1.29
CA ILE A 128 41.20 -46.41 -1.31
C ILE A 128 39.94 -45.92 -2.02
N GLN A 129 39.60 -46.47 -3.19
CA GLN A 129 38.40 -46.06 -3.91
C GLN A 129 37.13 -46.32 -3.09
N VAL A 130 37.01 -47.50 -2.47
CA VAL A 130 35.88 -47.85 -1.59
C VAL A 130 35.79 -46.91 -0.39
N GLU A 131 36.90 -46.59 0.27
CA GLU A 131 36.90 -45.65 1.39
C GLU A 131 36.55 -44.21 0.95
N THR A 132 36.98 -43.78 -0.25
CA THR A 132 36.56 -42.48 -0.78
C THR A 132 35.07 -42.42 -1.07
N GLU A 133 34.48 -43.46 -1.64
CA GLU A 133 33.03 -43.52 -1.89
C GLU A 133 32.25 -43.62 -0.58
N LYS A 134 32.72 -44.40 0.41
CA LYS A 134 32.11 -44.43 1.75
C LYS A 134 32.12 -43.05 2.41
N ALA A 135 33.23 -42.31 2.32
CA ALA A 135 33.31 -40.96 2.86
C ALA A 135 32.35 -39.99 2.15
N ARG A 136 32.23 -40.08 0.82
CA ARG A 136 31.24 -39.29 0.04
C ARG A 136 29.81 -39.63 0.43
N HIS A 137 29.48 -40.92 0.58
CA HIS A 137 28.16 -41.35 1.04
C HIS A 137 27.86 -40.88 2.47
N ALA A 138 28.84 -40.96 3.38
CA ALA A 138 28.67 -40.46 4.75
C ALA A 138 28.40 -38.95 4.79
N ALA A 139 29.11 -38.17 3.97
CA ALA A 139 28.87 -36.73 3.83
C ALA A 139 27.46 -36.46 3.28
N ALA A 140 27.05 -37.15 2.21
CA ALA A 140 25.70 -36.99 1.63
C ALA A 140 24.58 -37.37 2.62
N VAL A 141 24.77 -38.41 3.45
CA VAL A 141 23.81 -38.79 4.50
C VAL A 141 23.72 -37.71 5.57
N SER A 142 24.86 -37.15 6.00
CA SER A 142 24.88 -36.03 6.96
C SER A 142 24.15 -34.80 6.41
N ASP A 143 24.34 -34.47 5.13
CA ASP A 143 23.65 -33.35 4.47
C ASP A 143 22.14 -33.60 4.38
N LEU A 144 21.72 -34.84 4.03
CA LEU A 144 20.30 -35.23 4.04
C LEU A 144 19.68 -35.14 5.44
N GLU A 145 20.42 -35.48 6.49
CA GLU A 145 19.97 -35.31 7.88
C GLU A 145 19.81 -33.84 8.26
N ILE A 146 20.70 -32.96 7.78
CA ILE A 146 20.57 -31.50 7.95
C ILE A 146 19.30 -30.99 7.27
N ILE A 147 19.13 -31.31 5.98
CA ILE A 147 17.97 -30.89 5.19
C ILE A 147 16.67 -31.41 5.81
N ARG A 148 16.67 -32.65 6.31
CA ARG A 148 15.50 -33.22 7.00
C ARG A 148 15.16 -32.44 8.27
N ARG A 149 16.16 -32.06 9.07
CA ARG A 149 15.94 -31.24 10.28
C ARG A 149 15.41 -29.85 9.94
N GLU A 150 15.93 -29.23 8.89
CA GLU A 150 15.44 -27.94 8.40
C GLU A 150 14.00 -28.04 7.90
N LEU A 151 13.67 -29.09 7.14
CA LEU A 151 12.30 -29.35 6.68
C LEU A 151 11.33 -29.57 7.86
N ASP A 152 11.75 -30.32 8.88
CA ASP A 152 10.96 -30.53 10.09
C ASP A 152 10.78 -29.22 10.90
N SER A 153 11.77 -28.33 10.91
CA SER A 153 11.64 -26.99 11.51
C SER A 153 10.65 -26.14 10.73
N LEU A 154 10.79 -26.08 9.40
CA LEU A 154 9.92 -25.30 8.53
C LEU A 154 8.47 -25.77 8.60
N ASN A 155 8.24 -27.09 8.69
CA ASN A 155 6.90 -27.64 8.88
C ASN A 155 6.27 -27.22 10.22
N LYS A 156 7.07 -27.11 11.29
CA LYS A 156 6.58 -26.61 12.60
C LYS A 156 6.26 -25.13 12.56
N GLU A 157 7.12 -24.33 11.92
CA GLU A 157 6.89 -22.90 11.72
C GLU A 157 5.62 -22.65 10.88
N TYR A 158 5.46 -23.41 9.80
CA TYR A 158 4.24 -23.37 8.98
C TYR A 158 2.99 -23.75 9.78
N ALA A 159 3.05 -24.80 10.61
CA ALA A 159 1.93 -25.17 11.47
C ALA A 159 1.58 -24.07 12.50
N SER A 160 2.60 -23.41 13.09
CA SER A 160 2.40 -22.25 13.97
C SER A 160 1.72 -21.11 13.23
N MET A 161 2.24 -20.75 12.05
CA MET A 161 1.69 -19.68 11.21
C MET A 161 0.24 -19.94 10.79
N VAL A 162 -0.09 -21.19 10.43
CA VAL A 162 -1.47 -21.58 10.11
C VAL A 162 -2.38 -21.40 11.33
N SER A 163 -1.94 -21.81 12.53
CA SER A 163 -2.74 -21.64 13.75
C SER A 163 -2.93 -20.17 14.13
N GLU A 164 -1.89 -19.34 13.96
CA GLU A 164 -1.97 -17.89 14.20
C GLU A 164 -2.91 -17.21 13.19
N ARG A 165 -2.85 -17.61 11.92
CA ARG A 165 -3.78 -17.17 10.88
C ARG A 165 -5.21 -17.54 11.22
N ASP A 166 -5.47 -18.77 11.67
CA ASP A 166 -6.82 -19.21 12.04
C ASP A 166 -7.38 -18.40 13.21
N ILE A 167 -6.55 -18.08 14.19
CA ILE A 167 -6.91 -17.19 15.31
C ILE A 167 -7.22 -15.78 14.82
N ALA A 168 -6.37 -15.22 13.94
CA ALA A 168 -6.56 -13.89 13.37
C ALA A 168 -7.84 -13.82 12.54
N VAL A 169 -8.13 -14.85 11.74
CA VAL A 169 -9.37 -14.97 10.96
C VAL A 169 -10.57 -14.99 11.89
N LYS A 170 -10.58 -15.86 12.92
CA LYS A 170 -11.68 -15.93 13.88
C LYS A 170 -11.92 -14.58 14.57
N LYS A 171 -10.85 -13.89 14.99
CA LYS A 171 -10.94 -12.57 15.60
C LYS A 171 -11.49 -11.51 14.63
N SER A 172 -11.13 -11.59 13.34
CA SER A 172 -11.68 -10.69 12.32
C SER A 172 -13.17 -10.96 12.07
N GLU A 173 -13.60 -12.23 12.07
CA GLU A 173 -15.01 -12.60 11.94
C GLU A 173 -15.84 -12.12 13.14
N GLU A 174 -15.30 -12.25 14.36
CA GLU A 174 -15.94 -11.73 15.58
C GLU A 174 -16.09 -10.20 15.52
N ALA A 175 -15.07 -9.46 15.07
CA ALA A 175 -15.13 -8.02 14.92
C ALA A 175 -16.09 -7.56 13.81
N VAL A 176 -16.20 -8.33 12.72
CA VAL A 176 -17.20 -8.09 11.66
C VAL A 176 -18.60 -8.31 12.20
N ALA A 177 -18.85 -9.39 12.94
CA ALA A 177 -20.16 -9.65 13.54
C ALA A 177 -20.57 -8.56 14.55
N GLU A 178 -19.63 -8.07 15.37
CA GLU A 178 -19.87 -6.94 16.28
C GLU A 178 -20.18 -5.64 15.50
N SER A 179 -19.46 -5.38 14.41
CA SER A 179 -19.74 -4.23 13.53
C SER A 179 -21.11 -4.34 12.84
N GLU A 180 -21.52 -5.53 12.41
CA GLU A 180 -22.84 -5.76 11.81
C GLU A 180 -23.98 -5.57 12.83
N GLU A 181 -23.75 -5.88 14.11
CA GLU A 181 -24.71 -5.60 15.19
C GLU A 181 -24.83 -4.08 15.42
N VAL A 182 -23.71 -3.38 15.52
CA VAL A 182 -23.69 -1.90 15.63
C VAL A 182 -24.34 -1.24 14.42
N GLU A 183 -24.12 -1.76 13.21
CA GLU A 183 -24.77 -1.25 12.00
C GLU A 183 -26.29 -1.36 12.08
N LYS A 184 -26.82 -2.50 12.53
CA LYS A 184 -28.27 -2.67 12.76
C LYS A 184 -28.82 -1.71 13.81
N GLU A 185 -28.11 -1.50 14.92
CA GLU A 185 -28.52 -0.52 15.94
C GLU A 185 -28.55 0.91 15.38
N LEU A 186 -27.61 1.26 14.51
CA LEU A 186 -27.59 2.57 13.84
C LEU A 186 -28.73 2.71 12.83
N GLU A 187 -29.07 1.65 12.09
CA GLU A 187 -30.23 1.61 11.21
C GLU A 187 -31.54 1.81 11.98
N ASP A 188 -31.71 1.12 13.12
CA ASP A 188 -32.87 1.26 14.00
C ASP A 188 -32.97 2.68 14.57
N LEU A 189 -31.86 3.25 15.06
CA LEU A 189 -31.83 4.63 15.56
C LEU A 189 -32.12 5.65 14.47
N ALA A 190 -31.66 5.41 13.24
CA ALA A 190 -31.99 6.27 12.10
C ALA A 190 -33.48 6.23 11.77
N ALA A 191 -34.11 5.04 11.84
CA ALA A 191 -35.56 4.91 11.68
C ALA A 191 -36.33 5.65 12.78
N GLU A 192 -35.90 5.55 14.04
CA GLU A 192 -36.48 6.31 15.16
C GLU A 192 -36.32 7.83 14.97
N LEU A 193 -35.15 8.29 14.50
CA LEU A 193 -34.91 9.72 14.23
C LEU A 193 -35.82 10.24 13.12
N ILE A 194 -36.05 9.46 12.07
CA ILE A 194 -37.00 9.81 11.01
C ILE A 194 -38.42 9.87 11.59
N ALA A 195 -38.87 8.86 12.33
CA ALA A 195 -40.21 8.82 12.92
C ALA A 195 -40.45 10.00 13.89
N THR A 196 -39.46 10.35 14.72
CA THR A 196 -39.57 11.49 15.63
C THR A 196 -39.58 12.82 14.88
N LYS A 197 -38.76 12.98 13.83
CA LYS A 197 -38.78 14.15 12.95
C LYS A 197 -40.14 14.31 12.26
N GLU A 198 -40.71 13.24 11.70
CA GLU A 198 -42.03 13.26 11.07
C GLU A 198 -43.14 13.63 12.08
N SER A 199 -43.06 13.09 13.30
CA SER A 199 -44.00 13.46 14.38
C SER A 199 -43.88 14.93 14.79
N LEU A 200 -42.66 15.49 14.81
CA LEU A 200 -42.40 16.89 15.11
C LEU A 200 -42.93 17.80 13.99
N GLU A 201 -42.73 17.42 12.73
CA GLU A 201 -43.28 18.17 11.59
C GLU A 201 -44.80 18.13 11.59
N SER A 202 -45.42 16.99 11.92
CA SER A 202 -46.87 16.86 12.07
C SER A 202 -47.43 17.73 13.20
N THR A 203 -46.79 17.74 14.37
CA THR A 203 -47.21 18.60 15.50
C THR A 203 -47.04 20.08 15.19
N ARG A 204 -45.96 20.48 14.50
CA ARG A 204 -45.77 21.86 14.04
C ARG A 204 -46.83 22.28 13.02
N ALA A 205 -47.19 21.41 12.08
CA ALA A 205 -48.27 21.68 11.13
C ALA A 205 -49.61 21.88 11.87
N ALA A 206 -49.95 21.00 12.81
CA ALA A 206 -51.16 21.14 13.63
C ALA A 206 -51.17 22.43 14.48
N GLN A 207 -50.01 22.87 14.98
CA GLN A 207 -49.88 24.14 15.70
C GLN A 207 -50.14 25.35 14.80
N LEU A 208 -49.56 25.37 13.60
CA LEU A 208 -49.78 26.44 12.62
C LEU A 208 -51.26 26.52 12.21
N ASP A 209 -51.89 25.36 11.96
CA ASP A 209 -53.33 25.31 11.63
C ASP A 209 -54.19 25.84 12.79
N ALA A 210 -53.87 25.45 14.03
CA ALA A 210 -54.57 25.94 15.22
C ALA A 210 -54.39 27.46 15.43
N GLU A 211 -53.19 27.98 15.18
CA GLU A 211 -52.92 29.42 15.23
C GLU A 211 -53.69 30.18 14.16
N GLU A 212 -53.79 29.65 12.94
CA GLU A 212 -54.59 30.24 11.87
C GLU A 212 -56.07 30.28 12.24
N GLN A 213 -56.63 29.18 12.79
CA GLN A 213 -58.01 29.19 13.25
C GLN A 213 -58.22 30.20 14.38
N ARG A 214 -57.29 30.31 15.33
CA ARG A 214 -57.36 31.31 16.39
C ARG A 214 -57.36 32.73 15.81
N LEU A 215 -56.50 33.00 14.83
CA LEU A 215 -56.45 34.29 14.17
C LEU A 215 -57.76 34.61 13.44
N ARG A 216 -58.34 33.64 12.72
CA ARG A 216 -59.65 33.80 12.06
C ARG A 216 -60.76 34.16 13.05
N VAL A 217 -60.78 33.52 14.23
CA VAL A 217 -61.76 33.83 15.28
C VAL A 217 -61.56 35.25 15.81
N VAL A 218 -60.32 35.64 16.12
CA VAL A 218 -60.00 37.00 16.60
C VAL A 218 -60.35 38.06 15.54
N ASP A 219 -60.10 37.80 14.27
CA ASP A 219 -60.47 38.70 13.17
C ASP A 219 -61.98 38.88 13.06
N GLU A 220 -62.75 37.81 13.24
CA GLU A 220 -64.22 37.86 13.25
C GLU A 220 -64.75 38.61 14.47
N GLU A 221 -64.21 38.34 15.67
CA GLU A 221 -64.54 39.09 16.89
C GLU A 221 -64.20 40.58 16.73
N THR A 222 -63.07 40.91 16.12
CA THR A 222 -62.67 42.30 15.86
C THR A 222 -63.63 42.99 14.90
N ARG A 223 -64.12 42.28 13.86
CA ARG A 223 -65.17 42.82 12.97
C ARG A 223 -66.48 43.06 13.72
N ASN A 224 -66.91 42.11 14.55
CA ASN A 224 -68.13 42.24 15.34
C ASN A 224 -68.06 43.43 16.30
N LEU A 225 -66.97 43.55 17.07
CA LEU A 225 -66.74 44.69 17.97
C LEU A 225 -66.71 46.03 17.23
N LYS A 226 -66.17 46.06 16.01
CA LYS A 226 -66.18 47.26 15.18
C LYS A 226 -67.60 47.68 14.79
N VAL A 227 -68.45 46.73 14.41
CA VAL A 227 -69.85 47.00 14.08
C VAL A 227 -70.62 47.49 15.30
N GLU A 228 -70.44 46.86 16.47
CA GLU A 228 -71.05 47.30 17.73
C GLU A 228 -70.60 48.71 18.12
N PHE A 229 -69.32 49.04 17.90
CA PHE A 229 -68.78 50.37 18.13
C PHE A 229 -69.43 51.43 17.21
N GLU A 230 -69.52 51.15 15.91
CA GLU A 230 -70.18 52.04 14.95
C GLU A 230 -71.65 52.29 15.34
N GLN A 231 -72.38 51.26 15.77
CA GLN A 231 -73.76 51.42 16.26
C GLN A 231 -73.85 52.28 17.53
N ALA A 232 -72.97 52.05 18.51
CA ALA A 232 -72.92 52.84 19.74
C ALA A 232 -72.57 54.31 19.45
N GLU A 233 -71.68 54.56 18.48
CA GLU A 233 -71.34 55.91 18.03
C GLU A 233 -72.56 56.61 17.40
N GLU A 234 -73.32 55.94 16.54
CA GLU A 234 -74.55 56.47 15.97
C GLU A 234 -75.61 56.79 17.03
N GLU A 235 -75.77 55.93 18.05
CA GLU A 235 -76.65 56.17 19.19
C GLU A 235 -76.22 57.39 20.01
N PHE A 236 -74.92 57.51 20.27
CA PHE A 236 -74.35 58.66 20.97
C PHE A 236 -74.61 59.96 20.20
N GLN A 237 -74.42 59.97 18.88
CA GLN A 237 -74.72 61.13 18.04
C GLN A 237 -76.20 61.51 18.10
N ARG A 238 -77.12 60.54 18.06
CA ARG A 238 -78.56 60.76 18.25
C ARG A 238 -78.87 61.38 19.61
N LEU A 239 -78.31 60.83 20.69
CA LEU A 239 -78.51 61.35 22.04
C LEU A 239 -77.96 62.78 22.18
N ASN A 240 -76.81 63.07 21.59
CA ASN A 240 -76.22 64.40 21.59
C ASN A 240 -77.11 65.44 20.88
N GLN A 241 -77.76 65.05 19.77
CA GLN A 241 -78.78 65.89 19.10
C GLN A 241 -79.98 66.14 20.01
N GLN A 242 -80.47 65.11 20.71
CA GLN A 242 -81.55 65.26 21.70
C GLN A 242 -81.16 66.20 22.84
N VAL A 243 -79.96 66.04 23.42
CA VAL A 243 -79.44 66.94 24.47
C VAL A 243 -79.38 68.38 23.97
N SER A 244 -78.91 68.60 22.74
CA SER A 244 -78.88 69.94 22.13
C SER A 244 -80.28 70.53 22.01
N SER A 245 -81.27 69.74 21.59
CA SER A 245 -82.67 70.18 21.54
C SER A 245 -83.24 70.47 22.94
N ALA A 246 -82.90 69.66 23.94
CA ALA A 246 -83.31 69.85 25.33
C ALA A 246 -82.67 71.12 25.94
N MET A 247 -81.41 71.43 25.62
CA MET A 247 -80.75 72.68 26.02
C MET A 247 -81.46 73.91 25.46
N VAL A 248 -81.92 73.86 24.20
CA VAL A 248 -82.72 74.94 23.60
C VAL A 248 -84.08 75.08 24.28
N LEU A 249 -84.72 73.97 24.66
CA LEU A 249 -85.97 74.04 25.43
C LEU A 249 -85.74 74.57 26.84
N LYS A 250 -84.63 74.19 27.48
CA LYS A 250 -84.24 74.70 28.80
C LYS A 250 -84.01 76.20 28.76
N SER A 251 -83.27 76.73 27.79
CA SER A 251 -83.06 78.18 27.69
C SER A 251 -84.36 78.96 27.45
N LYS A 252 -85.30 78.41 26.69
CA LYS A 252 -86.66 78.98 26.54
C LYS A 252 -87.44 78.95 27.86
N LEU A 253 -87.32 77.88 28.63
CA LEU A 253 -87.95 77.75 29.94
C LEU A 253 -87.36 78.73 30.95
N ASP A 254 -86.03 78.86 30.98
CA ASP A 254 -85.31 79.81 31.83
C ASP A 254 -85.69 81.25 31.49
N ALA A 255 -85.77 81.60 30.20
CA ALA A 255 -86.27 82.91 29.75
C ALA A 255 -87.72 83.17 30.19
N SER A 256 -88.60 82.17 30.07
CA SER A 256 -90.00 82.26 30.54
C SER A 256 -90.09 82.39 32.06
N SER A 257 -89.23 81.71 32.80
CA SER A 257 -89.16 81.76 34.27
C SER A 257 -88.62 83.10 34.76
N SER A 258 -87.65 83.69 34.07
CA SER A 258 -87.16 85.06 34.35
C SER A 258 -88.28 86.08 34.17
N LEU A 259 -89.03 86.00 33.08
CA LEU A 259 -90.17 86.89 32.82
C LEU A 259 -91.25 86.77 33.91
N LEU A 260 -91.49 85.56 34.43
CA LEU A 260 -92.39 85.34 35.56
C LEU A 260 -91.87 85.98 36.85
N LEU A 261 -90.56 85.90 37.11
CA LEU A 261 -89.94 86.55 38.27
C LEU A 261 -90.05 88.08 38.19
N ASP A 262 -89.81 88.66 37.02
CA ASP A 262 -89.96 90.10 36.78
C ASP A 262 -91.41 90.55 37.03
N LEU A 263 -92.39 89.77 36.56
CA LEU A 263 -93.81 90.03 36.77
C LEU A 263 -94.23 89.89 38.24
N LYS A 264 -93.62 88.94 38.97
CA LYS A 264 -93.79 88.82 40.44
C LYS A 264 -93.13 89.99 41.17
N ALA A 265 -92.00 90.50 40.71
CA ALA A 265 -91.34 91.67 41.28
C ALA A 265 -92.16 92.94 41.05
N GLU A 266 -92.82 93.09 39.90
CA GLU A 266 -93.79 94.16 39.65
C GLU A 266 -95.02 94.04 40.58
N LEU A 267 -95.53 92.82 40.80
CA LEU A 267 -96.63 92.57 41.74
C LEU A 267 -96.21 92.86 43.20
N ALA A 268 -94.97 92.54 43.56
CA ALA A 268 -94.40 92.87 44.87
C ALA A 268 -94.21 94.38 45.04
N ALA A 269 -93.70 95.09 44.03
CA ALA A 269 -93.60 96.56 44.04
C ALA A 269 -94.98 97.25 44.13
N TYR A 270 -96.03 96.62 43.63
CA TYR A 270 -97.42 97.06 43.82
C TYR A 270 -97.95 96.81 45.24
N MET A 271 -97.58 95.67 45.85
CA MET A 271 -97.98 95.29 47.21
C MET A 271 -97.20 96.05 48.30
N GLU A 272 -95.96 96.48 48.02
CA GLU A 272 -95.06 97.21 48.94
C GLU A 272 -95.41 98.71 49.08
N SER A 273 -96.36 99.22 48.28
CA SER A 273 -96.95 100.57 48.38
C SER A 273 -98.07 100.69 49.43
N LYS A 274 -98.37 99.65 50.21
CA LYS A 274 -99.41 99.71 51.24
C LYS A 274 -98.98 99.01 52.54
N ILE A 275 -98.97 99.81 53.60
CA ILE A 275 -99.25 99.46 55.02
C ILE A 275 -98.03 99.40 55.97
N LYS A 276 -98.08 100.31 56.96
CA LYS A 276 -97.32 100.33 58.23
C LYS A 276 -98.17 99.69 59.34
N GLU A 277 -97.46 99.29 60.41
CA GLU A 277 -97.83 99.45 61.84
C GLU A 277 -98.15 98.18 62.68
N GLU A 278 -97.17 97.86 63.55
CA GLU A 278 -97.16 97.40 64.97
C GLU A 278 -97.98 96.21 65.53
N GLY A 279 -97.35 95.49 66.47
CA GLY A 279 -98.04 94.66 67.47
C GLY A 279 -97.21 93.55 68.13
N ILE A 280 -96.65 93.81 69.32
CA ILE A 280 -95.88 92.89 70.16
C ILE A 280 -96.83 92.06 71.04
N GLU A 281 -97.05 90.79 70.69
CA GLU A 281 -97.44 89.71 71.62
C GLU A 281 -97.19 88.31 71.00
N GLU A 282 -96.11 88.16 70.24
CA GLU A 282 -95.74 86.93 69.51
C GLU A 282 -94.44 86.28 70.04
N GLU A 283 -93.63 86.93 70.87
CA GLU A 283 -92.30 86.42 71.26
C GLU A 283 -92.31 85.07 71.98
N ARG A 284 -93.28 84.77 72.85
CA ARG A 284 -93.34 83.45 73.54
C ARG A 284 -93.92 82.31 72.70
N LYS A 285 -94.72 82.59 71.66
CA LYS A 285 -95.15 81.58 70.67
C LYS A 285 -94.09 81.40 69.60
N LYS A 286 -93.42 82.48 69.19
CA LYS A 286 -92.23 82.45 68.34
C LYS A 286 -91.11 81.66 68.97
N GLU A 287 -90.81 81.83 70.26
CA GLU A 287 -89.79 81.03 70.96
C GLU A 287 -90.14 79.54 71.02
N LEU A 288 -91.44 79.20 71.18
CA LEU A 288 -91.90 77.80 71.19
C LEU A 288 -91.89 77.18 69.79
N GLU A 289 -92.32 77.92 68.78
CA GLU A 289 -92.22 77.51 67.38
C GLU A 289 -90.75 77.46 66.90
N GLU A 290 -89.89 78.35 67.39
CA GLU A 290 -88.44 78.35 67.13
C GLU A 290 -87.77 77.14 67.80
N LEU A 291 -88.17 76.77 69.02
CA LEU A 291 -87.74 75.53 69.65
C LEU A 291 -88.21 74.28 68.88
N LYS A 292 -89.45 74.25 68.40
CA LYS A 292 -89.94 73.15 67.54
C LYS A 292 -89.16 73.08 66.23
N LEU A 293 -88.92 74.22 65.59
CA LEU A 293 -88.16 74.32 64.34
C LEU A 293 -86.71 73.88 64.57
N ASN A 294 -86.10 74.21 65.72
CA ASN A 294 -84.78 73.73 66.12
C ASN A 294 -84.77 72.22 66.40
N ILE A 295 -85.82 71.65 67.00
CA ILE A 295 -85.96 70.21 67.20
C ILE A 295 -86.14 69.48 65.86
N GLU A 296 -86.97 70.00 64.95
CA GLU A 296 -87.14 69.45 63.60
C GLU A 296 -85.85 69.53 62.80
N LYS A 297 -85.12 70.65 62.89
CA LYS A 297 -83.79 70.83 62.28
C LYS A 297 -82.77 69.85 62.84
N ALA A 298 -82.70 69.68 64.16
CA ALA A 298 -81.82 68.70 64.80
C ALA A 298 -82.19 67.26 64.38
N ASN A 299 -83.48 66.93 64.25
CA ASN A 299 -83.92 65.63 63.75
C ASN A 299 -83.54 65.41 62.28
N ALA A 300 -83.69 66.42 61.42
CA ALA A 300 -83.27 66.35 60.03
C ALA A 300 -81.75 66.16 59.90
N GLU A 301 -80.97 66.81 60.76
CA GLU A 301 -79.51 66.67 60.82
C GLU A 301 -79.09 65.29 61.35
N VAL A 302 -79.78 64.73 62.36
CA VAL A 302 -79.55 63.35 62.81
C VAL A 302 -79.88 62.34 61.70
N ASN A 303 -80.93 62.59 60.91
CA ASN A 303 -81.29 61.74 59.78
C ASN A 303 -80.24 61.79 58.67
N SER A 304 -79.74 62.97 58.30
CA SER A 304 -78.68 63.10 57.30
C SER A 304 -77.34 62.51 57.77
N LEU A 305 -77.01 62.66 59.06
CA LEU A 305 -75.84 62.02 59.67
C LEU A 305 -75.98 60.49 59.68
N ARG A 306 -77.18 59.96 59.93
CA ARG A 306 -77.47 58.52 59.88
C ARG A 306 -77.33 57.98 58.45
N GLU A 307 -77.88 58.67 57.45
CA GLU A 307 -77.71 58.32 56.03
C GLU A 307 -76.23 58.36 55.61
N ALA A 308 -75.47 59.36 56.05
CA ALA A 308 -74.04 59.43 55.81
C ALA A 308 -73.27 58.28 56.49
N SER A 309 -73.66 57.89 57.70
CA SER A 309 -73.09 56.75 58.42
C SER A 309 -73.36 55.43 57.69
N GLU A 310 -74.58 55.22 57.20
CA GLU A 310 -74.96 54.04 56.41
C GLU A 310 -74.18 53.98 55.08
N SER A 311 -74.02 55.12 54.39
CA SER A 311 -73.20 55.25 53.17
C SER A 311 -71.72 54.96 53.41
N LEU A 312 -71.15 55.45 54.51
CA LEU A 312 -69.76 55.15 54.89
C LEU A 312 -69.60 53.67 55.24
N LYS A 313 -70.57 53.06 55.91
CA LYS A 313 -70.55 51.64 56.23
C LYS A 313 -70.60 50.77 54.96
N SER A 314 -71.41 51.13 53.97
CA SER A 314 -71.45 50.40 52.70
C SER A 314 -70.16 50.56 51.90
N LYS A 315 -69.57 51.77 51.88
CA LYS A 315 -68.24 52.01 51.26
C LYS A 315 -67.15 51.21 51.94
N LEU A 316 -67.15 51.15 53.28
CA LEU A 316 -66.20 50.36 54.05
C LEU A 316 -66.31 48.86 53.73
N GLU A 317 -67.53 48.34 53.59
CA GLU A 317 -67.73 46.93 53.25
C GLU A 317 -67.29 46.62 51.81
N LEU A 318 -67.54 47.54 50.87
CA LEU A 318 -67.04 47.45 49.50
C LEU A 318 -65.50 47.53 49.42
N GLU A 319 -64.87 48.38 50.21
CA GLU A 319 -63.41 48.49 50.26
C GLU A 319 -62.76 47.23 50.87
N LYS A 320 -63.43 46.58 51.84
CA LYS A 320 -62.98 45.27 52.36
C LYS A 320 -63.05 44.18 51.30
N SER A 321 -64.13 44.10 50.50
CA SER A 321 -64.21 43.09 49.43
C SER A 321 -63.13 43.33 48.37
N LEU A 322 -62.92 44.58 47.96
CA LEU A 322 -61.84 44.94 47.03
C LEU A 322 -60.44 44.58 47.58
N LEU A 323 -60.22 44.73 48.89
CA LEU A 323 -58.95 44.33 49.52
C LEU A 323 -58.75 42.80 49.47
N ILE A 324 -59.81 42.02 49.63
CA ILE A 324 -59.75 40.56 49.53
C ILE A 324 -59.44 40.14 48.09
N ASP A 325 -60.14 40.71 47.12
CA ASP A 325 -59.93 40.43 45.68
C ASP A 325 -58.49 40.82 45.25
N LEU A 326 -58.00 41.97 45.73
CA LEU A 326 -56.63 42.41 45.45
C LEU A 326 -55.60 41.44 46.04
N LYS A 327 -55.78 40.99 47.29
CA LYS A 327 -54.89 40.00 47.92
C LYS A 327 -54.88 38.67 47.17
N GLN A 328 -56.04 38.19 46.73
CA GLN A 328 -56.10 36.97 45.92
C GLN A 328 -55.36 37.16 44.59
N SER A 329 -55.56 38.30 43.92
CA SER A 329 -54.83 38.61 42.68
C SER A 329 -53.31 38.71 42.91
N GLU A 330 -52.87 39.28 44.04
CA GLU A 330 -51.45 39.36 44.43
C GLU A 330 -50.85 37.96 44.65
N GLU A 331 -51.57 37.08 45.35
CA GLU A 331 -51.15 35.68 45.55
C GLU A 331 -51.01 34.94 44.22
N THR A 332 -51.98 35.09 43.31
CA THR A 332 -51.90 34.48 41.97
C THR A 332 -50.73 35.03 41.14
N ALA A 333 -50.50 36.34 41.18
CA ALA A 333 -49.36 36.98 40.53
C ALA A 333 -48.03 36.50 41.13
N SER A 334 -47.95 36.34 42.46
CA SER A 334 -46.76 35.81 43.15
C SER A 334 -46.45 34.36 42.74
N ALA A 335 -47.48 33.51 42.62
CA ALA A 335 -47.33 32.15 42.12
C ALA A 335 -46.83 32.12 40.65
N ALA A 336 -47.34 33.02 39.80
CA ALA A 336 -46.86 33.16 38.42
C ALA A 336 -45.38 33.63 38.36
N VAL A 337 -44.96 34.52 39.27
CA VAL A 337 -43.55 34.96 39.35
C VAL A 337 -42.62 33.82 39.79
N LEU A 338 -43.07 32.95 40.70
CA LEU A 338 -42.28 31.79 41.14
C LEU A 338 -42.09 30.77 40.01
N THR A 339 -43.15 30.46 39.27
CA THR A 339 -43.07 29.55 38.11
C THR A 339 -42.15 30.08 37.01
N LEU A 340 -42.27 31.37 36.66
CA LEU A 340 -41.36 32.01 35.70
C LEU A 340 -39.90 32.02 36.18
N ARG A 341 -39.65 32.18 37.48
CA ARG A 341 -38.29 32.07 38.04
C ARG A 341 -37.70 30.67 37.87
N GLU A 342 -38.49 29.62 38.09
CA GLU A 342 -38.05 28.24 37.94
C GLU A 342 -37.71 27.91 36.47
N GLU A 343 -38.55 28.35 35.53
CA GLU A 343 -38.28 28.23 34.09
C GLU A 343 -37.00 28.99 33.68
N LEU A 344 -36.78 30.17 34.25
CA LEU A 344 -35.57 30.96 34.01
C LEU A 344 -34.30 30.24 34.53
N GLU A 345 -34.37 29.59 35.68
CA GLU A 345 -33.25 28.81 36.20
C GLU A 345 -32.99 27.54 35.39
N LYS A 346 -34.06 26.87 34.93
CA LYS A 346 -33.97 25.73 34.01
C LYS A 346 -33.34 26.12 32.66
N THR A 347 -33.72 27.27 32.11
CA THR A 347 -33.11 27.76 30.86
C THR A 347 -31.66 28.19 31.06
N ARG A 348 -31.32 28.82 32.19
CA ARG A 348 -29.92 29.13 32.54
C ARG A 348 -29.04 27.88 32.63
N SER A 349 -29.50 26.84 33.32
CA SER A 349 -28.77 25.58 33.44
C SER A 349 -28.63 24.86 32.09
N ALA A 350 -29.66 24.89 31.25
CA ALA A 350 -29.58 24.37 29.87
C ALA A 350 -28.54 25.13 29.02
N ILE A 351 -28.50 26.46 29.11
CA ILE A 351 -27.49 27.29 28.42
C ILE A 351 -26.08 26.93 28.91
N ALA A 352 -25.88 26.71 30.21
CA ALA A 352 -24.58 26.31 30.75
C ALA A 352 -24.12 24.95 30.21
N CYS A 353 -25.03 23.97 30.14
CA CYS A 353 -24.75 22.66 29.56
C CYS A 353 -24.38 22.75 28.07
N LEU A 354 -25.13 23.55 27.30
CA LEU A 354 -24.82 23.77 25.88
C LEU A 354 -23.45 24.42 25.68
N LYS A 355 -23.07 25.39 26.51
CA LYS A 355 -21.74 26.00 26.44
C LYS A 355 -20.61 25.01 26.70
N MET A 356 -20.77 24.11 27.67
CA MET A 356 -19.77 23.05 27.92
C MET A 356 -19.61 22.13 26.70
N LYS A 357 -20.73 21.71 26.09
CA LYS A 357 -20.69 20.88 24.86
C LYS A 357 -20.10 21.63 23.67
N GLU A 358 -20.36 22.93 23.56
CA GLU A 358 -19.76 23.78 22.51
C GLU A 358 -18.24 23.90 22.69
N GLU A 359 -17.75 24.06 23.92
CA GLU A 359 -16.33 24.10 24.23
C GLU A 359 -15.65 22.76 23.90
N GLU A 360 -16.25 21.63 24.31
CA GLU A 360 -15.76 20.29 23.97
C GLU A 360 -15.74 20.05 22.44
N ALA A 361 -16.78 20.50 21.72
CA ALA A 361 -16.81 20.44 20.26
C ALA A 361 -15.71 21.32 19.63
N ARG A 362 -15.44 22.50 20.18
CA ARG A 362 -14.34 23.37 19.73
C ARG A 362 -12.97 22.73 19.96
N ASP A 363 -12.75 22.09 21.11
CA ASP A 363 -11.51 21.36 21.40
C ASP A 363 -11.32 20.17 20.45
N MET A 364 -12.38 19.40 20.20
CA MET A 364 -12.36 18.35 19.19
C MET A 364 -12.08 18.89 17.79
N MET A 365 -12.63 20.05 17.43
CA MET A 365 -12.38 20.70 16.14
C MET A 365 -10.92 21.14 15.97
N ILE A 366 -10.19 21.39 17.06
CA ILE A 366 -8.75 21.70 17.04
C ILE A 366 -7.90 20.41 16.99
N GLU A 367 -8.31 19.35 17.66
CA GLU A 367 -7.55 18.09 17.74
C GLU A 367 -7.75 17.19 16.51
N LEU A 368 -8.95 17.16 15.93
CA LEU A 368 -9.26 16.31 14.77
C LEU A 368 -8.34 16.61 13.56
N PRO A 369 -8.10 17.88 13.17
CA PRO A 369 -7.17 18.20 12.09
C PRO A 369 -5.74 17.75 12.37
N LYS A 370 -5.27 17.85 13.62
CA LYS A 370 -3.93 17.40 14.01
C LYS A 370 -3.79 15.88 13.86
N LYS A 371 -4.78 15.12 14.34
CA LYS A 371 -4.82 13.66 14.18
C LYS A 371 -4.88 13.26 12.71
N LEU A 372 -5.67 13.97 11.90
CA LEU A 372 -5.78 13.71 10.47
C LEU A 372 -4.48 14.04 9.72
N GLN A 373 -3.80 15.13 10.10
CA GLN A 373 -2.48 15.46 9.58
C GLN A 373 -1.43 14.41 9.96
N GLN A 374 -1.43 13.94 11.21
CA GLN A 374 -0.52 12.87 11.64
C GLN A 374 -0.78 11.58 10.86
N ALA A 375 -2.04 11.18 10.71
CA ALA A 375 -2.39 9.98 9.94
C ALA A 375 -1.99 10.10 8.46
N ALA A 376 -2.08 11.30 7.86
CA ALA A 376 -1.59 11.55 6.52
C ALA A 376 -0.06 11.41 6.42
N GLN A 377 0.68 11.95 7.39
CA GLN A 377 2.13 11.82 7.45
C GLN A 377 2.56 10.35 7.62
N ASP A 378 1.91 9.61 8.52
CA ASP A 378 2.19 8.19 8.75
C ASP A 378 1.91 7.35 7.48
N ALA A 379 0.86 7.70 6.72
CA ALA A 379 0.56 7.04 5.44
C ALA A 379 1.60 7.34 4.36
N ASP A 380 2.10 8.58 4.28
CA ASP A 380 3.18 8.95 3.37
C ASP A 380 4.50 8.25 3.72
N GLU A 381 4.83 8.15 5.02
CA GLU A 381 5.98 7.40 5.52
C GLU A 381 5.88 5.91 5.17
N ALA A 382 4.74 5.28 5.44
CA ALA A 382 4.49 3.88 5.07
C ALA A 382 4.61 3.64 3.55
N LYS A 383 4.12 4.58 2.74
CA LYS A 383 4.24 4.52 1.28
C LYS A 383 5.70 4.61 0.83
N SER A 384 6.49 5.49 1.43
CA SER A 384 7.92 5.62 1.13
C SER A 384 8.69 4.34 1.47
N LEU A 385 8.39 3.71 2.62
CA LEU A 385 8.98 2.45 3.03
C LEU A 385 8.59 1.30 2.10
N ALA A 386 7.32 1.23 1.68
CA ALA A 386 6.87 0.23 0.72
C ALA A 386 7.56 0.38 -0.65
N GLN A 387 7.78 1.62 -1.11
CA GLN A 387 8.53 1.88 -2.34
C GLN A 387 10.00 1.48 -2.22
N ALA A 388 10.65 1.77 -1.09
CA ALA A 388 12.03 1.34 -0.84
C ALA A 388 12.15 -0.19 -0.83
N ALA A 389 11.24 -0.88 -0.14
CA ALA A 389 11.21 -2.36 -0.11
C ALA A 389 10.96 -2.96 -1.51
N GLN A 390 10.15 -2.31 -2.34
CA GLN A 390 9.96 -2.73 -3.74
C GLN A 390 11.22 -2.54 -4.57
N GLN A 391 11.96 -1.45 -4.39
CA GLN A 391 13.22 -1.22 -5.08
C GLN A 391 14.26 -2.27 -4.68
N GLU A 392 14.44 -2.53 -3.38
CA GLU A 392 15.33 -3.57 -2.88
C GLU A 392 14.96 -4.97 -3.42
N LEU A 393 13.67 -5.27 -3.55
CA LEU A 393 13.21 -6.53 -4.13
C LEU A 393 13.57 -6.64 -5.62
N VAL A 394 13.43 -5.57 -6.39
CA VAL A 394 13.83 -5.56 -7.81
C VAL A 394 15.34 -5.74 -7.93
N GLU A 395 16.14 -5.03 -7.13
CA GLU A 395 17.60 -5.19 -7.10
C GLU A 395 18.01 -6.63 -6.76
N ALA A 396 17.41 -7.22 -5.72
CA ALA A 396 17.67 -8.61 -5.35
C ALA A 396 17.25 -9.61 -6.45
N GLN A 397 16.16 -9.34 -7.19
CA GLN A 397 15.76 -10.15 -8.34
C GLN A 397 16.76 -10.06 -9.50
N GLU A 398 17.25 -8.86 -9.80
CA GLU A 398 18.28 -8.66 -10.82
C GLU A 398 19.59 -9.36 -10.45
N GLU A 399 20.02 -9.26 -9.19
CA GLU A 399 21.19 -9.99 -8.68
C GLU A 399 21.00 -11.51 -8.75
N ALA A 400 19.81 -12.02 -8.41
CA ALA A 400 19.49 -13.43 -8.50
C ALA A 400 19.51 -13.95 -9.94
N GLU A 401 18.92 -13.22 -10.90
CA GLU A 401 18.97 -13.58 -12.32
C GLU A 401 20.40 -13.49 -12.87
N GLN A 402 21.20 -12.52 -12.43
CA GLN A 402 22.62 -12.46 -12.78
C GLN A 402 23.39 -13.67 -12.23
N ALA A 403 23.14 -14.06 -10.97
CA ALA A 403 23.75 -15.24 -10.36
C ALA A 403 23.35 -16.53 -11.09
N LYS A 404 22.08 -16.64 -11.50
CA LYS A 404 21.57 -17.77 -12.29
C LYS A 404 22.20 -17.85 -13.68
N ALA A 405 22.36 -16.70 -14.36
CA ALA A 405 23.10 -16.66 -15.62
C ALA A 405 24.55 -17.13 -15.44
N ARG A 406 25.24 -16.68 -14.39
CA ARG A 406 26.60 -17.14 -14.05
C ARG A 406 26.62 -18.66 -13.78
N ALA A 407 25.66 -19.17 -13.01
CA ALA A 407 25.55 -20.60 -12.75
C ALA A 407 25.39 -21.42 -14.04
N SER A 408 24.50 -21.01 -14.97
CA SER A 408 24.30 -21.71 -16.24
C SER A 408 25.57 -21.73 -17.12
N THR A 409 26.34 -20.63 -17.12
CA THR A 409 27.63 -20.60 -17.83
C THR A 409 28.66 -21.56 -17.23
N LEU A 410 28.70 -21.67 -15.90
CA LEU A 410 29.57 -22.61 -15.19
C LEU A 410 29.17 -24.06 -15.45
N GLU A 411 27.87 -24.35 -15.47
CA GLU A 411 27.32 -25.67 -15.80
C GLU A 411 27.68 -26.08 -17.22
N THR A 412 27.50 -25.19 -18.20
CA THR A 412 27.89 -25.44 -19.60
C THR A 412 29.39 -25.72 -19.72
N ARG A 413 30.22 -24.96 -18.98
CA ARG A 413 31.67 -25.18 -18.96
C ARG A 413 32.03 -26.52 -18.32
N LEU A 414 31.34 -26.92 -17.25
CA LEU A 414 31.55 -28.21 -16.60
C LEU A 414 31.25 -29.37 -17.56
N VAL A 415 30.13 -29.31 -18.29
CA VAL A 415 29.78 -30.32 -19.31
C VAL A 415 30.84 -30.37 -20.41
N ALA A 416 31.30 -29.22 -20.90
CA ALA A 416 32.36 -29.17 -21.90
C ALA A 416 33.66 -29.82 -21.40
N THR A 417 34.09 -29.52 -20.16
CA THR A 417 35.28 -30.14 -19.57
C THR A 417 35.10 -31.65 -19.36
N GLN A 418 33.89 -32.11 -19.02
CA GLN A 418 33.59 -33.53 -18.87
C GLN A 418 33.70 -34.27 -20.21
N MET A 419 33.15 -33.69 -21.29
CA MET A 419 33.28 -34.25 -22.64
C MET A 419 34.74 -34.28 -23.12
N GLU A 420 35.54 -33.26 -22.79
CA GLU A 420 36.98 -33.23 -23.09
C GLU A 420 37.75 -34.33 -22.34
N ILE A 421 37.44 -34.55 -21.05
CA ILE A 421 38.00 -35.65 -20.26
C ILE A 421 37.63 -37.01 -20.87
N GLU A 422 36.37 -37.20 -21.26
CA GLU A 422 35.92 -38.43 -21.93
C GLU A 422 36.60 -38.64 -23.27
N ALA A 423 36.72 -37.60 -24.09
CA ALA A 423 37.46 -37.65 -25.35
C ALA A 423 38.95 -37.99 -25.14
N SER A 424 39.58 -37.39 -24.12
CA SER A 424 40.95 -37.70 -23.71
C SER A 424 41.09 -39.17 -23.28
N ASN A 425 40.13 -39.69 -22.51
CA ASN A 425 40.10 -41.09 -22.10
C ASN A 425 39.89 -42.06 -23.28
N VAL A 426 39.03 -41.71 -24.24
CA VAL A 426 38.87 -42.50 -25.48
C VAL A 426 40.15 -42.47 -26.30
N SER A 427 40.77 -41.30 -26.46
CA SER A 427 42.08 -41.16 -27.13
C SER A 427 43.16 -42.00 -26.44
N LYS A 428 43.22 -41.97 -25.11
CA LYS A 428 44.13 -42.81 -24.30
C LYS A 428 43.91 -44.30 -24.55
N ARG A 429 42.66 -44.78 -24.64
CA ARG A 429 42.35 -46.18 -24.96
C ARG A 429 42.79 -46.54 -26.38
N LEU A 430 42.47 -45.70 -27.37
CA LEU A 430 42.90 -45.90 -28.77
C LEU A 430 44.42 -45.92 -28.91
N ALA A 431 45.12 -45.03 -28.20
CA ALA A 431 46.58 -45.03 -28.14
C ALA A 431 47.12 -46.32 -27.53
N LYS A 432 46.51 -46.81 -26.44
CA LYS A 432 46.87 -48.09 -25.81
C LYS A 432 46.65 -49.27 -26.75
N GLU A 433 45.52 -49.32 -27.45
CA GLU A 433 45.23 -50.35 -28.45
C GLU A 433 46.22 -50.29 -29.63
N SER A 434 46.57 -49.09 -30.09
CA SER A 434 47.57 -48.88 -31.14
C SER A 434 48.95 -49.37 -30.71
N ILE A 435 49.37 -49.07 -29.47
CA ILE A 435 50.62 -49.59 -28.89
C ILE A 435 50.57 -51.12 -28.83
N SER A 436 49.49 -51.71 -28.31
CA SER A 436 49.36 -53.17 -28.26
C SER A 436 49.29 -53.82 -29.65
N ALA A 437 48.72 -53.15 -30.65
CA ALA A 437 48.72 -53.61 -32.04
C ALA A 437 50.12 -53.51 -32.65
N LEU A 438 50.87 -52.45 -32.34
CA LEU A 438 52.27 -52.29 -32.74
C LEU A 438 53.15 -53.34 -32.07
N GLU A 439 53.05 -53.56 -30.76
CA GLU A 439 53.77 -54.63 -30.03
C GLU A 439 53.44 -56.02 -30.58
N LYS A 440 52.17 -56.30 -30.92
CA LYS A 440 51.80 -57.54 -31.60
C LYS A 440 52.40 -57.61 -32.99
N SER A 441 52.40 -56.52 -33.76
CA SER A 441 53.03 -56.48 -35.08
C SER A 441 54.55 -56.63 -35.01
N GLU A 442 55.21 -56.05 -34.00
CA GLU A 442 56.64 -56.20 -33.72
C GLU A 442 56.99 -57.59 -33.20
N SER A 443 56.14 -58.18 -32.36
CA SER A 443 56.27 -59.59 -31.93
C SER A 443 55.99 -60.57 -33.07
N SER A 444 55.22 -60.16 -34.09
CA SER A 444 55.07 -60.90 -35.36
C SER A 444 56.28 -60.69 -36.28
N ARG A 445 56.95 -59.54 -36.17
CA ARG A 445 58.15 -59.13 -36.91
C ARG A 445 59.43 -59.70 -36.31
N SER A 446 59.43 -60.10 -35.04
CA SER A 446 60.56 -60.81 -34.42
C SER A 446 60.67 -62.27 -34.85
N ASN A 447 59.68 -62.77 -35.60
CA ASN A 447 59.66 -64.13 -36.13
C ASN A 447 59.71 -64.22 -37.66
N ASN A 448 59.89 -63.13 -38.42
CA ASN A 448 60.16 -63.20 -39.87
C ASN A 448 60.89 -61.96 -40.39
N ASP A 449 61.74 -62.20 -41.37
CA ASP A 449 62.68 -61.28 -42.04
C ASP A 449 62.12 -59.89 -42.38
N MET A 450 63.03 -58.92 -42.23
CA MET A 450 62.91 -57.48 -42.48
C MET A 450 62.08 -57.11 -43.72
N ASP A 451 61.00 -56.35 -43.53
CA ASP A 451 60.36 -55.56 -44.58
C ASP A 451 60.24 -54.09 -44.15
N TYR A 452 60.77 -53.18 -44.98
CA TYR A 452 60.96 -51.74 -44.75
C TYR A 452 59.98 -50.88 -45.57
N SER A 453 58.76 -51.36 -45.84
CA SER A 453 57.87 -50.71 -46.81
C SER A 453 56.96 -49.60 -46.25
N ASN A 454 56.88 -49.40 -44.93
CA ASN A 454 55.96 -48.41 -44.32
C ASN A 454 56.65 -47.22 -43.60
N VAL A 455 57.96 -47.05 -43.75
CA VAL A 455 58.65 -45.85 -43.25
C VAL A 455 58.62 -44.79 -44.35
N VAL A 456 57.74 -43.78 -44.21
CA VAL A 456 57.75 -42.60 -45.08
C VAL A 456 58.97 -41.75 -44.71
N THR A 457 60.08 -41.98 -45.41
CA THR A 457 61.28 -41.15 -45.34
C THR A 457 61.05 -39.86 -46.12
N ILE A 458 60.69 -38.79 -45.40
CA ILE A 458 60.67 -37.44 -45.97
C ILE A 458 62.11 -36.97 -46.10
N THR A 459 62.49 -36.52 -47.28
CA THR A 459 63.83 -35.98 -47.50
C THR A 459 64.03 -34.67 -46.72
N LEU A 460 65.27 -34.35 -46.36
CA LEU A 460 65.57 -33.13 -45.60
C LEU A 460 65.06 -31.87 -46.32
N ASP A 461 65.12 -31.86 -47.66
CA ASP A 461 64.63 -30.76 -48.49
C ASP A 461 63.10 -30.61 -48.41
N GLU A 462 62.36 -31.73 -48.46
CA GLU A 462 60.90 -31.73 -48.30
C GLU A 462 60.46 -31.25 -46.90
N TYR A 463 61.21 -31.60 -45.85
CA TYR A 463 60.98 -31.08 -44.50
C TYR A 463 61.13 -29.55 -44.45
N HIS A 464 62.19 -29.01 -45.06
CA HIS A 464 62.41 -27.57 -45.10
C HIS A 464 61.35 -26.84 -45.93
N GLU A 465 60.89 -27.43 -47.05
CA GLU A 465 59.78 -26.86 -47.83
C GLU A 465 58.46 -26.86 -47.06
N LEU A 466 58.14 -27.96 -46.36
CA LEU A 466 56.92 -28.07 -45.55
C LEU A 466 56.97 -27.10 -44.36
N SER A 467 58.12 -27.00 -43.70
CA SER A 467 58.37 -26.04 -42.62
C SER A 467 58.18 -24.59 -43.09
N LYS A 468 58.72 -24.24 -44.25
CA LYS A 468 58.54 -22.91 -44.87
C LYS A 468 57.09 -22.63 -45.24
N ARG A 469 56.35 -23.65 -45.69
CA ARG A 469 54.92 -23.53 -46.02
C ARG A 469 54.07 -23.34 -44.77
N SER A 470 54.39 -24.06 -43.69
CA SER A 470 53.76 -23.90 -42.37
C SER A 470 53.98 -22.49 -41.83
N TYR A 471 55.20 -21.99 -41.85
CA TYR A 471 55.52 -20.64 -41.39
C TYR A 471 54.77 -19.56 -42.19
N LYS A 472 54.67 -19.70 -43.51
CA LYS A 472 53.88 -18.79 -44.35
C LYS A 472 52.38 -18.82 -44.01
N ALA A 473 51.83 -20.00 -43.72
CA ALA A 473 50.44 -20.14 -43.32
C ALA A 473 50.18 -19.51 -41.94
N GLU A 474 51.12 -19.68 -41.00
CA GLU A 474 51.09 -19.05 -39.67
C GLU A 474 51.11 -17.52 -39.77
N GLU A 475 52.01 -16.95 -40.59
CA GLU A 475 52.06 -15.50 -40.81
C GLU A 475 50.78 -14.95 -41.45
N GLN A 476 50.18 -15.69 -42.38
CA GLN A 476 48.86 -15.31 -42.94
C GLN A 476 47.75 -15.36 -41.89
N ALA A 477 47.77 -16.35 -41.00
CA ALA A 477 46.82 -16.43 -39.90
C ALA A 477 47.00 -15.26 -38.92
N LYS A 478 48.24 -14.93 -38.52
CA LYS A 478 48.55 -13.77 -37.68
C LYS A 478 48.07 -12.46 -38.31
N ALA A 479 48.29 -12.28 -39.61
CA ALA A 479 47.82 -11.11 -40.33
C ALA A 479 46.28 -11.00 -40.34
N ARG A 480 45.56 -12.12 -40.48
CA ARG A 480 44.09 -12.15 -40.40
C ARG A 480 43.58 -11.82 -39.00
N VAL A 481 44.21 -12.35 -37.96
CA VAL A 481 43.87 -12.03 -36.56
C VAL A 481 44.12 -10.54 -36.28
N ALA A 482 45.24 -10.00 -36.73
CA ALA A 482 45.54 -8.57 -36.58
C ALA A 482 44.50 -7.68 -37.29
N ALA A 483 44.08 -8.04 -38.51
CA ALA A 483 43.04 -7.33 -39.23
C ALA A 483 41.68 -7.38 -38.53
N ALA A 484 41.29 -8.56 -37.99
CA ALA A 484 40.06 -8.71 -37.22
C ALA A 484 40.10 -7.88 -35.93
N ASN A 485 41.22 -7.89 -35.20
CA ASN A 485 41.40 -7.07 -34.00
C ASN A 485 41.32 -5.57 -34.32
N SER A 486 41.88 -5.13 -35.44
CA SER A 486 41.75 -3.73 -35.88
C SER A 486 40.29 -3.34 -36.15
N GLN A 487 39.48 -4.23 -36.72
CA GLN A 487 38.04 -3.99 -36.91
C GLN A 487 37.28 -3.93 -35.59
N ILE A 488 37.62 -4.80 -34.63
CA ILE A 488 37.03 -4.79 -33.29
C ILE A 488 37.33 -3.47 -32.58
N GLU A 489 38.57 -2.98 -32.63
CA GLU A 489 38.93 -1.71 -31.99
C GLU A 489 38.21 -0.52 -32.65
N MET A 490 38.09 -0.49 -33.99
CA MET A 490 37.28 0.53 -34.66
C MET A 490 35.80 0.48 -34.24
N ALA A 491 35.23 -0.72 -34.06
CA ALA A 491 33.86 -0.89 -33.62
C ALA A 491 33.68 -0.39 -32.17
N LYS A 492 34.58 -0.75 -31.26
CA LYS A 492 34.57 -0.26 -29.86
C LYS A 492 34.69 1.26 -29.78
N GLU A 493 35.59 1.86 -30.56
CA GLU A 493 35.69 3.32 -30.58
C GLU A 493 34.41 3.97 -31.14
N SER A 494 33.72 3.33 -32.09
CA SER A 494 32.45 3.84 -32.62
C SER A 494 31.32 3.75 -31.60
N GLU A 495 31.30 2.69 -30.79
CA GLU A 495 30.38 2.49 -29.68
C GLU A 495 30.61 3.57 -28.60
N LEU A 496 31.86 3.79 -28.17
CA LEU A 496 32.20 4.84 -27.21
C LEU A 496 31.76 6.23 -27.69
N ARG A 497 32.02 6.58 -28.96
CA ARG A 497 31.55 7.84 -29.54
C ARG A 497 30.02 7.95 -29.61
N SER A 498 29.30 6.82 -29.68
CA SER A 498 27.84 6.84 -29.67
C SER A 498 27.28 7.02 -28.25
N LEU A 499 27.95 6.44 -27.24
CA LEU A 499 27.61 6.63 -25.84
C LEU A 499 27.85 8.07 -25.38
N GLU A 500 28.98 8.68 -25.77
CA GLU A 500 29.28 10.09 -25.48
C GLU A 500 28.20 11.02 -26.04
N ARG A 501 27.75 10.81 -27.29
CA ARG A 501 26.64 11.59 -27.86
C ARG A 501 25.31 11.38 -27.12
N LEU A 502 25.07 10.19 -26.58
CA LEU A 502 23.86 9.90 -25.81
C LEU A 502 23.88 10.65 -24.48
N GLU A 503 25.04 10.71 -23.82
CA GLU A 503 25.25 11.48 -22.61
C GLU A 503 25.03 12.98 -22.84
N GLU A 504 25.62 13.55 -23.90
CA GLU A 504 25.40 14.95 -24.31
C GLU A 504 23.90 15.26 -24.51
N LEU A 505 23.17 14.39 -25.23
CA LEU A 505 21.73 14.58 -25.43
C LEU A 505 20.94 14.48 -24.12
N ASN A 506 21.36 13.64 -23.19
CA ASN A 506 20.71 13.52 -21.88
C ASN A 506 20.93 14.78 -21.04
N GLU A 507 22.14 15.36 -21.07
CA GLU A 507 22.43 16.65 -20.45
C GLU A 507 21.60 17.78 -21.07
N GLU A 508 21.51 17.85 -22.40
CA GLU A 508 20.66 18.84 -23.09
C GLU A 508 19.18 18.69 -22.72
N LEU A 509 18.68 17.46 -22.62
CA LEU A 509 17.31 17.19 -22.17
C LEU A 509 17.09 17.61 -20.71
N ALA A 510 18.06 17.38 -19.83
CA ALA A 510 17.98 17.83 -18.44
C ALA A 510 17.90 19.35 -18.35
N VAL A 511 18.76 20.07 -19.07
CA VAL A 511 18.72 21.55 -19.16
C VAL A 511 17.38 22.03 -19.72
N ARG A 512 16.86 21.36 -20.76
CA ARG A 512 15.56 21.72 -21.34
C ARG A 512 14.42 21.49 -20.34
N ARG A 513 14.41 20.38 -19.61
CA ARG A 513 13.41 20.10 -18.57
C ARG A 513 13.44 21.16 -17.47
N GLU A 514 14.63 21.53 -17.01
CA GLU A 514 14.78 22.57 -15.98
C GLU A 514 14.27 23.93 -16.49
N SER A 515 14.61 24.30 -17.73
CA SER A 515 14.10 25.54 -18.32
C SER A 515 12.57 25.57 -18.43
N LEU A 516 11.93 24.43 -18.72
CA LEU A 516 10.48 24.30 -18.77
C LEU A 516 9.87 24.38 -17.37
N ASN A 517 10.51 23.78 -16.37
CA ASN A 517 10.06 23.84 -14.98
C ASN A 517 10.06 25.29 -14.46
N ILE A 518 11.15 26.03 -14.70
CA ILE A 518 11.26 27.45 -14.35
C ILE A 518 10.18 28.28 -15.06
N ALA A 519 9.90 27.99 -16.34
CA ALA A 519 8.85 28.70 -17.09
C ALA A 519 7.45 28.40 -16.53
N ALA A 520 7.17 27.15 -16.17
CA ALA A 520 5.90 26.75 -15.56
C ALA A 520 5.70 27.40 -14.18
N GLU A 521 6.75 27.43 -13.36
CA GLU A 521 6.70 28.07 -12.04
C GLU A 521 6.47 29.57 -12.14
N LYS A 522 7.13 30.25 -13.10
CA LYS A 522 6.85 31.68 -13.39
C LYS A 522 5.42 31.91 -13.86
N ALA A 523 4.85 31.02 -14.67
CA ALA A 523 3.46 31.12 -15.09
C ALA A 523 2.49 30.95 -13.91
N ARG A 524 2.79 30.02 -12.98
CA ARG A 524 2.02 29.82 -11.75
C ARG A 524 2.07 31.05 -10.83
N GLN A 525 3.25 31.62 -10.62
CA GLN A 525 3.42 32.86 -9.86
C GLN A 525 2.67 34.02 -10.51
N GLY A 526 2.73 34.15 -11.84
CA GLY A 526 1.96 35.15 -12.58
C GLY A 526 0.45 34.98 -12.40
N LYS A 527 -0.06 33.73 -12.42
CA LYS A 527 -1.47 33.45 -12.12
C LYS A 527 -1.87 33.91 -10.73
N LEU A 528 -1.08 33.59 -9.70
CA LEU A 528 -1.35 34.00 -8.33
C LEU A 528 -1.37 35.53 -8.17
N ALA A 529 -0.41 36.23 -8.80
CA ALA A 529 -0.36 37.69 -8.77
C ALA A 529 -1.64 38.32 -9.36
N VAL A 530 -2.15 37.77 -10.47
CA VAL A 530 -3.41 38.23 -11.09
C VAL A 530 -4.62 37.92 -10.20
N GLU A 531 -4.64 36.75 -9.54
CA GLU A 531 -5.71 36.41 -8.60
C GLU A 531 -5.73 37.35 -7.39
N ASP A 532 -4.56 37.74 -6.88
CA ASP A 532 -4.44 38.70 -5.78
C ASP A 532 -4.88 40.11 -6.20
N GLU A 533 -4.51 40.58 -7.39
CA GLU A 533 -5.03 41.83 -7.96
C GLU A 533 -6.55 41.79 -8.15
N LEU A 534 -7.11 40.65 -8.53
CA LEU A 534 -8.55 40.49 -8.65
C LEU A 534 -9.26 40.53 -7.29
N ARG A 535 -8.63 39.98 -6.24
CA ARG A 535 -9.15 40.08 -4.86
C ARG A 535 -9.18 41.53 -4.38
N THR A 536 -8.09 42.28 -4.58
CA THR A 536 -8.04 43.70 -4.19
C THR A 536 -9.03 44.55 -5.00
N TRP A 537 -9.15 44.29 -6.30
CA TRP A 537 -10.16 44.96 -7.14
C TRP A 537 -11.60 44.66 -6.70
N LYS A 538 -11.90 43.42 -6.32
CA LYS A 538 -13.21 43.05 -5.76
C LYS A 538 -13.50 43.78 -4.46
N THR A 539 -12.52 43.89 -3.56
CA THR A 539 -12.70 44.65 -2.31
C THR A 539 -12.88 46.15 -2.55
N GLU A 540 -12.17 46.74 -3.52
CA GLU A 540 -12.34 48.14 -3.91
C GLU A 540 -13.71 48.41 -4.56
N GLN A 541 -14.21 47.49 -5.40
CA GLN A 541 -15.57 47.56 -5.97
C GLN A 541 -16.66 47.50 -4.89
N GLU A 542 -16.51 46.59 -3.91
CA GLU A 542 -17.42 46.48 -2.77
C GLU A 542 -17.43 47.79 -1.96
N GLN A 543 -16.25 48.37 -1.73
CA GLN A 543 -16.11 49.63 -1.01
C GLN A 543 -16.72 50.82 -1.78
N GLN A 544 -16.53 50.90 -3.10
CA GLN A 544 -17.20 51.92 -3.93
C GLN A 544 -18.73 51.76 -3.95
N ARG A 545 -19.26 50.54 -3.90
CA ARG A 545 -20.71 50.31 -3.74
C ARG A 545 -21.21 50.77 -2.38
N ASN A 546 -20.45 50.54 -1.31
CA ASN A 546 -20.80 50.99 0.03
C ASN A 546 -20.72 52.53 0.13
N ASP A 547 -19.75 53.17 -0.51
CA ASP A 547 -19.63 54.63 -0.57
C ASP A 547 -20.75 55.25 -1.43
N MET A 548 -21.12 54.63 -2.56
CA MET A 548 -22.27 55.03 -3.39
C MET A 548 -23.60 54.87 -2.64
N THR A 549 -23.73 53.81 -1.83
CA THR A 549 -24.90 53.60 -0.95
C THR A 549 -24.96 54.65 0.17
N THR A 550 -23.81 55.15 0.63
CA THR A 550 -23.72 56.24 1.61
C THR A 550 -24.08 57.61 1.01
N ILE A 551 -23.77 57.84 -0.28
CA ILE A 551 -24.16 59.07 -1.00
C ILE A 551 -25.66 59.04 -1.37
N ALA A 552 -26.22 57.87 -1.69
CA ALA A 552 -27.65 57.70 -1.93
C ALA A 552 -28.51 57.94 -0.67
N ALA A 553 -27.96 57.76 0.54
CA ALA A 553 -28.64 58.02 1.80
C ALA A 553 -28.72 59.52 2.19
N ALA A 554 -28.03 60.43 1.48
CA ALA A 554 -27.99 61.86 1.77
C ALA A 554 -28.91 62.73 0.89
N THR A 555 -29.74 62.15 0.03
CA THR A 555 -30.70 62.91 -0.80
C THR A 555 -32.08 62.25 -0.72
N SER A 556 -33.00 62.85 0.04
CA SER A 556 -34.38 62.39 0.22
C SER A 556 -35.24 62.62 -1.02
N THR A 557 -36.02 61.63 -1.46
CA THR A 557 -37.49 61.66 -1.70
C THR A 557 -37.96 60.41 -2.48
N ASP A 558 -38.96 59.71 -1.93
CA ASP A 558 -39.73 58.56 -2.49
C ASP A 558 -40.51 58.91 -3.79
N PRO A 559 -41.02 57.96 -4.63
CA PRO A 559 -41.78 56.75 -4.21
C PRO A 559 -41.69 55.43 -5.03
N VAL A 560 -41.92 54.32 -4.31
CA VAL A 560 -42.71 53.10 -4.62
C VAL A 560 -42.42 52.28 -5.91
N HIS A 561 -41.88 51.06 -5.76
CA HIS A 561 -42.57 49.77 -6.02
C HIS A 561 -41.65 48.55 -5.76
N ASP A 562 -42.25 47.51 -5.15
CA ASP A 562 -41.87 46.10 -4.99
C ASP A 562 -40.53 45.55 -5.51
N LEU A 563 -39.85 44.74 -4.67
CA LEU A 563 -39.64 43.28 -4.88
C LEU A 563 -38.72 42.67 -3.80
N LEU A 564 -39.22 41.60 -3.15
CA LEU A 564 -38.58 40.36 -2.64
C LEU A 564 -37.05 40.36 -2.38
N SER A 565 -36.59 40.23 -1.12
CA SER A 565 -36.16 38.96 -0.44
C SER A 565 -35.05 38.20 -1.18
N SER A 566 -33.83 37.92 -0.68
CA SER A 566 -33.34 37.46 0.64
C SER A 566 -31.83 37.81 0.73
N LYS A 567 -31.29 38.53 1.73
CA LYS A 567 -30.91 38.14 3.12
C LYS A 567 -30.04 36.86 3.15
N ASP A 568 -28.72 37.01 3.20
CA ASP A 568 -27.79 37.16 4.35
C ASP A 568 -27.04 35.82 4.52
N LYS A 569 -25.71 35.82 4.37
CA LYS A 569 -24.71 36.00 5.44
C LYS A 569 -24.73 34.80 6.40
N THR A 570 -23.62 34.25 6.86
CA THR A 570 -22.54 34.84 7.69
C THR A 570 -21.65 33.62 8.11
N PRO A 571 -20.61 33.69 8.97
CA PRO A 571 -19.36 34.46 8.90
C PRO A 571 -18.20 33.67 9.61
N PRO A 572 -17.26 34.25 10.41
CA PRO A 572 -15.83 34.03 10.20
C PRO A 572 -15.06 33.65 11.51
N ASN A 573 -13.73 33.58 11.43
CA ASN A 573 -12.76 34.08 12.44
C ASN A 573 -11.36 33.66 11.93
N ASP A 574 -10.43 34.56 11.60
CA ASP A 574 -9.67 35.55 12.41
C ASP A 574 -8.71 34.95 13.44
N GLY A 575 -7.49 35.52 13.43
CA GLY A 575 -6.35 35.23 14.31
C GLY A 575 -5.03 35.31 13.54
N GLU A 576 -4.62 36.51 13.11
CA GLU A 576 -3.54 37.31 13.75
C GLU A 576 -2.17 36.60 13.68
N THR A 577 -1.07 37.16 13.19
CA THR A 577 -0.34 38.40 13.56
C THR A 577 0.92 38.32 12.65
N GLY A 578 1.53 39.34 12.06
CA GLY A 578 1.66 40.73 12.45
C GLY A 578 2.82 41.36 11.68
N SER A 579 2.81 42.69 11.68
CA SER A 579 3.92 43.61 11.49
C SER A 579 4.52 43.83 10.08
N ALA A 580 4.17 45.00 9.55
CA ALA A 580 4.84 45.79 8.52
C ALA A 580 6.18 46.40 9.03
N PRO A 581 6.79 47.43 8.39
CA PRO A 581 6.65 48.00 7.04
C PRO A 581 8.02 48.29 6.34
N ASP A 582 7.98 48.79 5.09
CA ASP A 582 8.86 49.82 4.49
C ASP A 582 9.07 49.52 3.00
N THR A 583 9.13 50.46 2.05
CA THR A 583 8.92 51.90 1.99
C THR A 583 8.62 52.22 0.51
N LYS A 584 7.69 53.16 0.32
CA LYS A 584 7.68 54.21 -0.72
C LYS A 584 8.51 53.97 -1.99
N SER A 585 7.84 53.97 -3.15
CA SER A 585 7.70 55.17 -4.00
C SER A 585 7.58 54.89 -5.51
N ASN A 586 6.81 55.77 -6.15
CA ASN A 586 6.96 56.29 -7.51
C ASN A 586 6.45 55.52 -8.74
N LYS A 587 5.22 55.91 -9.10
CA LYS A 587 4.77 56.39 -10.43
C LYS A 587 5.84 56.43 -11.55
N LYS A 588 5.57 55.80 -12.71
CA LYS A 588 5.17 56.43 -14.00
C LYS A 588 5.46 55.53 -15.22
N LYS A 589 4.37 55.20 -15.94
CA LYS A 589 4.16 55.16 -17.41
C LYS A 589 5.37 54.96 -18.36
N LYS A 590 5.29 53.96 -19.26
CA LYS A 590 4.96 54.10 -20.72
C LYS A 590 5.44 52.89 -21.56
N LYS A 591 4.47 52.34 -22.30
CA LYS A 591 4.46 52.01 -23.74
C LYS A 591 5.43 50.97 -24.37
N SER A 592 4.76 50.07 -25.09
CA SER A 592 4.98 49.59 -26.47
C SER A 592 5.94 48.42 -26.74
N LEU A 593 5.29 47.29 -27.08
CA LEU A 593 5.36 46.58 -28.37
C LEU A 593 6.74 46.42 -29.01
N PHE A 594 7.28 45.20 -28.88
CA PHE A 594 8.30 44.60 -29.73
C PHE A 594 7.80 44.37 -31.16
N PRO A 595 8.73 44.27 -32.13
CA PRO A 595 8.67 43.11 -33.01
C PRO A 595 10.02 42.41 -33.23
N SER A 596 9.94 41.07 -33.26
CA SER A 596 10.68 40.09 -34.06
C SER A 596 12.13 40.35 -34.50
N LYS A 597 13.05 39.45 -34.11
CA LYS A 597 13.67 38.46 -35.03
C LYS A 597 14.71 37.61 -34.29
N VAL A 598 14.56 36.30 -34.45
CA VAL A 598 15.56 35.27 -34.15
C VAL A 598 16.74 35.46 -35.10
N VAL A 599 17.95 35.55 -34.54
CA VAL A 599 19.22 35.46 -35.28
C VAL A 599 19.87 34.14 -34.86
N MET A 600 19.99 33.20 -35.81
CA MET A 600 20.82 32.01 -35.67
C MET A 600 22.30 32.41 -35.75
N PHE A 601 23.12 31.97 -34.79
CA PHE A 601 24.57 32.02 -34.89
C PHE A 601 25.12 30.61 -35.10
N PHE A 602 25.72 30.38 -36.26
CA PHE A 602 26.63 29.26 -36.51
C PHE A 602 28.01 29.61 -35.92
N THR A 603 28.54 28.79 -35.02
CA THR A 603 29.99 28.78 -34.73
C THR A 603 30.63 27.51 -35.26
N LYS A 604 31.28 27.66 -36.42
CA LYS A 604 32.34 26.75 -36.89
C LYS A 604 33.50 26.77 -35.89
N ARG A 605 33.97 25.61 -35.45
CA ARG A 605 35.36 25.46 -34.99
C ARG A 605 36.15 24.57 -35.95
N LYS A 606 37.30 25.12 -36.34
CA LYS A 606 38.36 24.62 -37.21
C LYS A 606 39.18 23.57 -36.45
N THR A 607 39.42 22.45 -37.09
CA THR A 607 40.52 21.52 -36.79
C THR A 607 41.84 22.06 -37.34
N HIS A 608 42.92 21.98 -36.58
CA HIS A 608 44.28 21.83 -37.11
C HIS A 608 45.14 20.97 -36.15
N PRO A 609 46.19 20.32 -36.68
CA PRO A 609 46.72 19.06 -36.17
C PRO A 609 47.96 19.26 -35.30
N THR A 610 48.26 18.28 -34.46
CA THR A 610 49.58 18.12 -33.85
C THR A 610 50.01 16.66 -33.93
N LYS A 611 51.22 16.54 -34.49
CA LYS A 611 52.18 15.43 -34.53
C LYS A 611 51.99 14.28 -33.56
#